data_AF-B4S866-F1
#
_entry.id   AF-B4S866-F1
#
_cell.length_a   1.000
_cell.length_b   1.000
_cell.length_c   1.000
_cell.angle_alpha   90.00
_cell.angle_beta   90.00
_cell.angle_gamma   90.00
#
_symmetry.space_group_name_H-M   'P 1'
#
loop_
_entity.id
_entity.type
_entity.pdbx_description
1 polymer ?
#
loop_
_entity_poly.entity_id
_entity_poly.type
_entity_poly.pdbx_seq_one_letter_code
_entity_poly.pdbx_strand_id
1 'polypeptide(L)'
;MKAENFSLQAYFSRIDFQGSISPDFLTLKAMMRCQLLRVPFENIDVQAGKVVSLVPEEIYSKIVERNRGGYCYEVNGVFAMALDALGISYHFVAARPMTYPVRRPKTHMAIVATIADEQWLCDLGFGSYGIREPINLKWLDRDIRQDFDTFTLSLSPEGEYLLQSSGNGVWRNLYEFNLCRQEWVDFEPANYLNSTHPDSIFVQSLIVVLQTPGGKLVLNGDCFKSVTQELAEEVTLSREEVSAILEEKFFLRHQP
;
A
#
# COMPACT_ATOMS: atom_id res chain seq x y z
N MET A 1 8.82 -12.80 6.06
CA MET A 1 9.58 -11.57 5.76
C MET A 1 10.31 -11.16 7.02
N LYS A 2 11.64 -11.34 7.07
CA LYS A 2 12.48 -11.02 8.21
C LYS A 2 13.68 -10.25 7.71
N ALA A 3 14.13 -9.25 8.46
CA ALA A 3 15.35 -8.53 8.18
C ALA A 3 16.20 -8.50 9.46
N GLU A 4 17.51 -8.73 9.34
CA GLU A 4 18.39 -8.75 10.52
C GLU A 4 18.48 -7.39 11.22
N ASN A 5 18.33 -6.30 10.46
CA ASN A 5 18.33 -4.93 10.97
C ASN A 5 16.95 -4.44 11.44
N PHE A 6 15.90 -5.27 11.40
CA PHE A 6 14.56 -4.82 11.76
C PHE A 6 14.44 -4.49 13.26
N SER A 7 14.13 -3.23 13.55
CA SER A 7 13.71 -2.78 14.89
C SER A 7 12.24 -2.37 14.89
N LEU A 8 11.43 -3.11 15.64
CA LEU A 8 10.00 -2.83 15.82
C LEU A 8 9.78 -1.44 16.44
N GLN A 9 10.65 -1.02 17.37
CA GLN A 9 10.58 0.29 18.01
C GLN A 9 10.82 1.42 16.99
N ALA A 10 11.84 1.29 16.14
CA ALA A 10 12.13 2.28 15.12
C ALA A 10 11.03 2.33 14.05
N TYR A 11 10.46 1.17 13.70
CA TYR A 11 9.27 1.11 12.84
C TYR A 11 8.07 1.85 13.47
N PHE A 12 7.77 1.62 14.75
CA PHE A 12 6.69 2.35 15.44
C PHE A 12 6.95 3.85 15.51
N SER A 13 8.20 4.28 15.72
CA SER A 13 8.57 5.69 15.61
C SER A 13 8.36 6.25 14.19
N ARG A 14 8.69 5.48 13.15
CA ARG A 14 8.51 5.88 11.74
C ARG A 14 7.03 6.11 11.38
N ILE A 15 6.14 5.28 11.91
CA ILE A 15 4.70 5.36 11.64
C ILE A 15 3.92 6.16 12.69
N ASP A 16 4.60 6.72 13.70
CA ASP A 16 4.00 7.42 14.85
C ASP A 16 2.94 6.57 15.58
N PHE A 17 3.28 5.32 15.85
CA PHE A 17 2.42 4.41 16.61
C PHE A 17 2.66 4.58 18.12
N GLN A 18 1.60 4.94 18.85
CA GLN A 18 1.62 5.18 20.31
C GLN A 18 0.64 4.29 21.07
N GLY A 19 0.09 3.26 20.42
CA GLY A 19 -0.88 2.35 21.01
C GLY A 19 -0.26 1.28 21.91
N SER A 20 -1.12 0.59 22.67
CA SER A 20 -0.74 -0.65 23.33
C SER A 20 -0.38 -1.71 22.30
N ILE A 21 0.63 -2.53 22.61
CA ILE A 21 1.16 -3.54 21.70
C ILE A 21 0.68 -4.92 22.17
N SER A 22 -0.14 -5.57 21.36
CA SER A 22 -0.60 -6.95 21.54
C SER A 22 -0.78 -7.62 20.18
N PRO A 23 -0.66 -8.96 20.07
CA PRO A 23 -0.92 -9.68 18.82
C PRO A 23 -2.43 -9.83 18.56
N ASP A 24 -3.13 -8.70 18.48
CA ASP A 24 -4.59 -8.64 18.34
C ASP A 24 -5.04 -7.68 17.23
N PHE A 25 -6.35 -7.71 16.95
CA PHE A 25 -6.96 -6.94 15.89
C PHE A 25 -6.83 -5.43 16.11
N LEU A 26 -6.88 -4.95 17.36
CA LEU A 26 -6.76 -3.53 17.66
C LEU A 26 -5.38 -3.00 17.28
N THR A 27 -4.33 -3.76 17.61
CA THR A 27 -2.95 -3.44 17.23
C THR A 27 -2.76 -3.52 15.72
N LEU A 28 -3.25 -4.58 15.06
CA LEU A 28 -3.19 -4.72 13.59
C LEU A 28 -3.83 -3.53 12.88
N LYS A 29 -5.07 -3.18 13.27
CA LYS A 29 -5.82 -2.05 12.70
C LYS A 29 -5.11 -0.73 12.94
N ALA A 30 -4.64 -0.48 14.16
CA ALA A 30 -3.97 0.77 14.50
C ALA A 30 -2.62 0.92 13.78
N MET A 31 -1.81 -0.13 13.71
CA MET A 31 -0.56 -0.13 12.94
C MET A 31 -0.80 0.19 11.46
N MET A 32 -1.79 -0.47 10.85
CA MET A 32 -2.10 -0.26 9.43
C MET A 32 -2.49 1.20 9.17
N ARG A 33 -3.36 1.77 10.01
CA ARG A 33 -3.77 3.18 9.91
C ARG A 33 -2.58 4.13 10.09
N CYS A 34 -1.77 3.93 11.12
CA CYS A 34 -0.58 4.74 11.38
C CYS A 34 0.39 4.73 10.20
N GLN A 35 0.70 3.55 9.64
CA GLN A 35 1.60 3.45 8.49
C GLN A 35 1.03 4.18 7.26
N LEU A 36 -0.25 3.99 6.93
CA LEU A 36 -0.90 4.65 5.79
C LEU A 36 -0.85 6.19 5.86
N LEU A 37 -0.87 6.75 7.08
CA LEU A 37 -0.82 8.20 7.31
C LEU A 37 0.60 8.79 7.31
N ARG A 38 1.65 7.95 7.39
CA ARG A 38 3.04 8.42 7.56
C ARG A 38 4.01 7.91 6.49
N VAL A 39 3.75 6.77 5.89
CA VAL A 39 4.60 6.16 4.86
C VAL A 39 3.89 6.29 3.52
N PRO A 40 4.37 7.17 2.62
CA PRO A 40 3.76 7.33 1.31
C PRO A 40 3.98 6.09 0.45
N PHE A 41 3.00 5.79 -0.38
CA PHE A 41 3.22 4.98 -1.56
C PHE A 41 3.98 5.84 -2.59
N GLU A 42 5.08 5.35 -3.15
CA GLU A 42 5.87 6.07 -4.16
C GLU A 42 6.68 5.14 -5.07
N ASN A 43 6.99 5.62 -6.28
CA ASN A 43 7.81 4.93 -7.27
C ASN A 43 9.04 5.75 -7.71
N ILE A 44 9.59 6.60 -6.83
CA ILE A 44 10.71 7.51 -7.16
C ILE A 44 11.94 6.71 -7.63
N ASP A 45 12.22 5.55 -7.03
CA ASP A 45 13.36 4.72 -7.47
C ASP A 45 13.14 4.17 -8.88
N VAL A 46 11.90 3.81 -9.25
CA VAL A 46 11.55 3.38 -10.61
C VAL A 46 11.71 4.53 -11.60
N GLN A 47 11.29 5.74 -11.22
CA GLN A 47 11.49 6.96 -12.03
C GLN A 47 12.98 7.31 -12.19
N ALA A 48 13.83 6.88 -11.26
CA ALA A 48 15.29 6.96 -11.36
C ALA A 48 15.92 5.78 -12.15
N GLY A 49 15.11 4.93 -12.80
CA GLY A 49 15.56 3.79 -13.59
C GLY A 49 16.06 2.60 -12.78
N LYS A 50 15.73 2.54 -11.48
CA LYS A 50 16.15 1.45 -10.58
C LYS A 50 15.06 0.39 -10.48
N VAL A 51 15.47 -0.87 -10.42
CA VAL A 51 14.59 -1.95 -9.96
C VAL A 51 14.45 -1.83 -8.46
N VAL A 52 13.21 -1.84 -7.97
CA VAL A 52 12.95 -1.80 -6.54
C VAL A 52 13.52 -3.04 -5.87
N SER A 53 14.18 -2.85 -4.72
CA SER A 53 14.75 -3.96 -3.98
C SER A 53 13.67 -4.81 -3.31
N LEU A 54 13.86 -6.12 -3.38
CA LEU A 54 13.12 -7.09 -2.55
C LEU A 54 13.97 -7.58 -1.38
N VAL A 55 15.17 -7.04 -1.15
CA VAL A 55 15.98 -7.43 0.01
C VAL A 55 15.36 -6.84 1.28
N PRO A 56 15.00 -7.65 2.29
CA PRO A 56 14.33 -7.18 3.50
C PRO A 56 15.07 -6.03 4.21
N GLU A 57 16.39 -6.15 4.33
CA GLU A 57 17.25 -5.16 4.99
C GLU A 57 17.23 -3.82 4.26
N GLU A 58 17.20 -3.83 2.92
CA GLU A 58 17.19 -2.63 2.10
C GLU A 58 15.82 -1.94 2.15
N ILE A 59 14.73 -2.70 2.17
CA ILE A 59 13.36 -2.20 2.34
C ILE A 59 13.25 -1.48 3.69
N TYR A 60 13.70 -2.13 4.77
CA TYR A 60 13.68 -1.53 6.10
C TYR A 60 14.51 -0.25 6.16
N SER A 61 15.76 -0.28 5.67
CA SER A 61 16.65 0.87 5.66
C SER A 61 16.09 2.02 4.82
N LYS A 62 15.38 1.72 3.72
CA LYS A 62 14.71 2.73 2.90
C LYS A 62 13.54 3.38 3.65
N ILE A 63 12.57 2.58 4.08
CA ILE A 63 11.31 3.12 4.60
C ILE A 63 11.51 3.71 6.00
N VAL A 64 12.22 3.00 6.88
CA VAL A 64 12.31 3.34 8.31
C VAL A 64 13.47 4.30 8.57
N GLU A 65 14.68 3.96 8.15
CA GLU A 65 15.88 4.75 8.50
C GLU A 65 16.02 6.01 7.64
N ARG A 66 15.73 5.89 6.33
CA ARG A 66 15.82 7.00 5.38
C ARG A 66 14.52 7.79 5.20
N ASN A 67 13.46 7.44 5.95
CA ASN A 67 12.14 8.08 5.88
C ASN A 67 11.54 8.18 4.47
N ARG A 68 11.86 7.22 3.59
CA ARG A 68 11.24 7.12 2.27
C ARG A 68 9.89 6.41 2.35
N GLY A 69 9.25 6.28 1.20
CA GLY A 69 8.13 5.38 0.97
C GLY A 69 8.56 4.17 0.17
N GLY A 70 7.62 3.63 -0.59
CA GLY A 70 7.86 2.64 -1.62
C GLY A 70 6.54 2.24 -2.26
N TYR A 71 6.56 1.39 -3.27
CA TYR A 71 5.31 0.82 -3.80
C TYR A 71 4.96 -0.51 -3.11
N CYS A 72 4.02 -1.28 -3.65
CA CYS A 72 3.35 -2.38 -2.95
C CYS A 72 4.28 -3.38 -2.25
N TYR A 73 5.34 -3.84 -2.90
CA TYR A 73 6.26 -4.82 -2.29
C TYR A 73 6.95 -4.25 -1.04
N GLU A 74 7.43 -3.01 -1.09
CA GLU A 74 8.20 -2.41 -0.01
C GLU A 74 7.31 -2.06 1.18
N VAL A 75 6.18 -1.39 0.93
CA VAL A 75 5.29 -0.92 2.02
C VAL A 75 4.54 -2.06 2.70
N ASN A 76 4.09 -3.08 1.94
CA ASN A 76 3.54 -4.28 2.56
C ASN A 76 4.67 -5.15 3.14
N GLY A 77 5.86 -5.14 2.56
CA GLY A 77 7.04 -5.86 3.08
C GLY A 77 7.46 -5.41 4.47
N VAL A 78 7.58 -4.10 4.72
CA VAL A 78 7.90 -3.58 6.06
C VAL A 78 6.77 -3.84 7.06
N PHE A 79 5.51 -3.79 6.62
CA PHE A 79 4.37 -4.14 7.46
C PHE A 79 4.43 -5.63 7.85
N ALA A 80 4.75 -6.51 6.92
CA ALA A 80 4.93 -7.95 7.17
C ALA A 80 6.06 -8.25 8.16
N MET A 81 7.16 -7.48 8.15
CA MET A 81 8.20 -7.59 9.19
C MET A 81 7.66 -7.22 10.57
N ALA A 82 6.83 -6.18 10.66
CA ALA A 82 6.19 -5.80 11.92
C ALA A 82 5.20 -6.87 12.42
N LEU A 83 4.43 -7.49 11.52
CA LEU A 83 3.57 -8.64 11.86
C LEU A 83 4.39 -9.82 12.41
N ASP A 84 5.51 -10.15 11.75
CA ASP A 84 6.43 -11.22 12.17
C ASP A 84 6.99 -10.94 13.58
N ALA A 85 7.47 -9.72 13.82
CA ALA A 85 8.01 -9.30 15.12
C ALA A 85 6.98 -9.31 16.26
N LEU A 86 5.70 -9.14 15.94
CA LEU A 86 4.59 -9.25 16.89
C LEU A 86 4.07 -10.67 17.06
N GLY A 87 4.55 -11.63 16.28
CA GLY A 87 4.04 -13.01 16.28
C GLY A 87 2.63 -13.15 15.67
N ILE A 88 2.18 -12.18 14.88
CA ILE A 88 0.92 -12.28 14.12
C ILE A 88 1.20 -13.13 12.89
N SER A 89 0.48 -14.25 12.76
CA SER A 89 0.59 -15.13 11.59
C SER A 89 0.07 -14.43 10.33
N TYR A 90 0.78 -14.57 9.22
CA TYR A 90 0.36 -14.01 7.94
C TYR A 90 0.86 -14.83 6.75
N HIS A 91 0.36 -14.49 5.57
CA HIS A 91 0.95 -14.89 4.31
C HIS A 91 0.70 -13.85 3.23
N PHE A 92 1.49 -13.93 2.16
CA PHE A 92 1.33 -13.09 1.00
C PHE A 92 0.36 -13.69 0.00
N VAL A 93 -0.37 -12.82 -0.69
CA VAL A 93 -1.21 -13.16 -1.83
C VAL A 93 -0.85 -12.26 -3.01
N ALA A 94 -0.87 -12.82 -4.21
CA ALA A 94 -0.70 -12.05 -5.45
C ALA A 94 -2.07 -11.62 -5.97
N ALA A 95 -2.20 -10.35 -6.26
CA ALA A 95 -3.42 -9.71 -6.72
C ALA A 95 -3.25 -9.16 -8.15
N ARG A 96 -4.31 -9.26 -8.95
CA ARG A 96 -4.41 -8.67 -10.28
C ARG A 96 -5.05 -7.29 -10.16
N PRO A 97 -4.32 -6.20 -10.47
CA PRO A 97 -4.93 -4.88 -10.56
C PRO A 97 -5.98 -4.86 -11.68
N MET A 98 -7.17 -4.36 -11.37
CA MET A 98 -8.33 -4.29 -12.26
C MET A 98 -8.71 -2.85 -12.63
N THR A 99 -7.86 -1.89 -12.27
CA THR A 99 -8.01 -0.46 -12.61
C THR A 99 -7.56 -0.14 -14.04
N TYR A 100 -7.00 -1.12 -14.76
CA TYR A 100 -6.53 -0.98 -16.13
C TYR A 100 -7.63 -1.34 -17.14
N PRO A 101 -7.63 -0.70 -18.33
CA PRO A 101 -8.58 -1.05 -19.39
C PRO A 101 -8.35 -2.45 -19.97
N VAL A 102 -7.14 -3.00 -19.81
CA VAL A 102 -6.75 -4.32 -20.29
C VAL A 102 -6.36 -5.20 -19.11
N ARG A 103 -6.71 -6.49 -19.17
CA ARG A 103 -6.37 -7.48 -18.14
C ARG A 103 -4.85 -7.55 -17.94
N ARG A 104 -4.41 -7.40 -16.69
CA ARG A 104 -2.99 -7.45 -16.29
C ARG A 104 -2.62 -8.78 -15.60
N PRO A 105 -1.33 -9.15 -15.55
CA PRO A 105 -0.86 -10.22 -14.66
C PRO A 105 -1.05 -9.84 -13.19
N LYS A 106 -0.95 -10.84 -12.30
CA LYS A 106 -0.93 -10.63 -10.85
C LYS A 106 0.36 -9.88 -10.48
N THR A 107 0.25 -8.57 -10.34
CA THR A 107 1.38 -7.63 -10.20
C THR A 107 1.25 -6.76 -8.95
N HIS A 108 0.24 -7.02 -8.12
CA HIS A 108 0.09 -6.40 -6.82
C HIS A 108 0.32 -7.45 -5.72
N MET A 109 0.91 -7.03 -4.60
CA MET A 109 1.11 -7.88 -3.43
C MET A 109 0.27 -7.34 -2.29
N ALA A 110 -0.50 -8.23 -1.65
CA ALA A 110 -1.22 -7.94 -0.41
C ALA A 110 -0.94 -9.02 0.64
N ILE A 111 -1.41 -8.79 1.86
CA ILE A 111 -1.19 -9.65 3.01
C ILE A 111 -2.52 -10.17 3.53
N VAL A 112 -2.55 -11.43 3.93
CA VAL A 112 -3.64 -12.00 4.73
C VAL A 112 -3.08 -12.34 6.11
N ALA A 113 -3.46 -11.55 7.12
CA ALA A 113 -3.11 -11.78 8.51
C ALA A 113 -4.15 -12.66 9.20
N THR A 114 -3.73 -13.47 10.18
CA THR A 114 -4.61 -14.35 10.96
C THR A 114 -4.57 -13.96 12.44
N ILE A 115 -5.73 -13.63 13.00
CA ILE A 115 -5.91 -13.27 14.41
C ILE A 115 -7.13 -14.00 14.94
N ALA A 116 -6.97 -14.76 16.03
CA ALA A 116 -8.05 -15.55 16.64
C ALA A 116 -8.84 -16.38 15.60
N ASP A 117 -8.11 -17.09 14.71
CA ASP A 117 -8.64 -17.91 13.62
C ASP A 117 -9.45 -17.17 12.54
N GLU A 118 -9.45 -15.83 12.57
CA GLU A 118 -10.05 -14.98 11.54
C GLU A 118 -8.98 -14.46 10.59
N GLN A 119 -9.32 -14.38 9.29
CA GLN A 119 -8.42 -13.92 8.24
C GLN A 119 -8.78 -12.50 7.78
N TRP A 120 -7.76 -11.65 7.73
CA TRP A 120 -7.88 -10.22 7.48
C TRP A 120 -7.00 -9.81 6.30
N LEU A 121 -7.62 -9.32 5.22
CA LEU A 121 -6.93 -8.66 4.13
C LEU A 121 -6.31 -7.35 4.64
N CYS A 122 -5.00 -7.26 4.54
CA CYS A 122 -4.20 -6.08 4.85
C CYS A 122 -3.49 -5.63 3.59
N ASP A 123 -3.65 -4.38 3.22
CA ASP A 123 -3.01 -3.82 2.02
C ASP A 123 -2.78 -2.32 2.18
N LEU A 124 -1.50 -1.98 2.30
CA LEU A 124 -0.99 -0.63 2.46
C LEU A 124 -0.37 -0.10 1.17
N GLY A 125 -0.44 -0.90 0.09
CA GLY A 125 0.40 -0.74 -1.10
C GLY A 125 -0.36 -0.57 -2.40
N PHE A 126 -1.69 -0.48 -2.40
CA PHE A 126 -2.46 -0.31 -3.64
C PHE A 126 -2.42 1.13 -4.21
N GLY A 127 -2.06 2.13 -3.39
CA GLY A 127 -2.05 3.54 -3.76
C GLY A 127 -3.38 4.25 -3.45
N SER A 128 -3.88 5.08 -4.39
CA SER A 128 -4.97 6.05 -4.14
C SER A 128 -6.30 5.46 -3.67
N TYR A 129 -6.57 4.20 -3.96
CA TYR A 129 -7.82 3.53 -3.58
C TYR A 129 -7.60 2.40 -2.57
N GLY A 130 -6.46 2.37 -1.89
CA GLY A 130 -6.16 1.36 -0.88
C GLY A 130 -7.13 1.39 0.30
N ILE A 131 -7.37 0.21 0.88
CA ILE A 131 -8.11 0.07 2.14
C ILE A 131 -7.36 0.76 3.27
N ARG A 132 -8.10 1.32 4.23
CA ARG A 132 -7.58 2.11 5.36
C ARG A 132 -7.40 1.30 6.63
N GLU A 133 -8.02 0.14 6.69
CA GLU A 133 -7.94 -0.81 7.79
C GLU A 133 -8.20 -2.24 7.30
N PRO A 134 -7.84 -3.27 8.10
CA PRO A 134 -7.99 -4.66 7.67
C PRO A 134 -9.45 -5.02 7.37
N ILE A 135 -9.67 -5.73 6.27
CA ILE A 135 -10.99 -6.25 5.88
C ILE A 135 -11.07 -7.74 6.20
N ASN A 136 -12.09 -8.16 6.93
CA ASN A 136 -12.32 -9.58 7.17
C ASN A 136 -12.75 -10.27 5.87
N LEU A 137 -12.13 -11.40 5.53
CA LEU A 137 -12.45 -12.13 4.30
C LEU A 137 -13.88 -12.72 4.27
N LYS A 138 -14.58 -12.75 5.41
CA LYS A 138 -15.97 -13.20 5.52
C LYS A 138 -16.99 -12.07 5.32
N TRP A 139 -16.57 -10.81 5.23
CA TRP A 139 -17.48 -9.66 5.04
C TRP A 139 -17.86 -9.50 3.57
N LEU A 140 -18.48 -10.54 3.01
CA LEU A 140 -18.81 -10.61 1.60
C LEU A 140 -20.08 -9.83 1.27
N ASP A 141 -20.11 -9.26 0.07
CA ASP A 141 -21.28 -8.69 -0.60
C ASP A 141 -22.03 -7.64 0.24
N ARG A 142 -21.26 -6.80 0.95
CA ARG A 142 -21.78 -5.75 1.81
C ARG A 142 -20.92 -4.50 1.75
N ASP A 143 -21.52 -3.37 2.10
CA ASP A 143 -20.79 -2.12 2.28
C ASP A 143 -19.88 -2.21 3.52
N ILE A 144 -18.60 -1.94 3.29
CA ILE A 144 -17.54 -1.87 4.30
C ILE A 144 -17.03 -0.42 4.32
N ARG A 145 -17.55 0.36 5.25
CA ARG A 145 -17.18 1.77 5.38
C ARG A 145 -15.89 1.93 6.16
N GLN A 146 -14.92 2.64 5.59
CA GLN A 146 -13.66 3.00 6.23
C GLN A 146 -13.47 4.52 6.10
N ASP A 147 -13.89 5.24 7.14
CA ASP A 147 -13.98 6.70 7.16
C ASP A 147 -14.96 7.23 6.08
N PHE A 148 -14.45 7.90 5.04
CA PHE A 148 -15.24 8.43 3.92
C PHE A 148 -15.21 7.54 2.67
N ASP A 149 -14.36 6.51 2.63
CA ASP A 149 -14.33 5.50 1.57
C ASP A 149 -15.28 4.34 1.91
N THR A 150 -15.91 3.78 0.89
CA THR A 150 -16.74 2.56 1.01
C THR A 150 -16.18 1.48 0.10
N PHE A 151 -16.01 0.28 0.65
CA PHE A 151 -15.52 -0.90 -0.05
C PHE A 151 -16.58 -2.00 -0.07
N THR A 152 -16.42 -2.95 -0.99
CA THR A 152 -17.10 -4.25 -0.92
C THR A 152 -16.11 -5.32 -1.35
N LEU A 153 -16.28 -6.52 -0.81
CA LEU A 153 -15.52 -7.70 -1.15
C LEU A 153 -16.51 -8.76 -1.62
N SER A 154 -16.32 -9.31 -2.81
CA SER A 154 -17.11 -10.45 -3.29
C SER A 154 -16.20 -11.65 -3.52
N LEU A 155 -16.78 -12.85 -3.53
CA LEU A 155 -16.05 -14.10 -3.76
C LEU A 155 -16.71 -14.87 -4.91
N SER A 156 -15.96 -15.13 -5.96
CA SER A 156 -16.44 -15.92 -7.10
C SER A 156 -16.51 -17.41 -6.77
N PRO A 157 -17.32 -18.21 -7.50
CA PRO A 157 -17.34 -19.67 -7.35
C PRO A 157 -15.98 -20.35 -7.56
N GLU A 158 -15.09 -19.73 -8.33
CA GLU A 158 -13.71 -20.19 -8.59
C GLU A 158 -12.73 -19.85 -7.46
N GLY A 159 -13.20 -19.19 -6.39
CA GLY A 159 -12.38 -18.83 -5.24
C GLY A 159 -11.54 -17.55 -5.42
N GLU A 160 -11.93 -16.68 -6.36
CA GLU A 160 -11.30 -15.36 -6.52
C GLU A 160 -12.12 -14.31 -5.78
N TYR A 161 -11.45 -13.62 -4.86
CA TYR A 161 -11.96 -12.42 -4.22
C TYR A 161 -11.83 -11.23 -5.17
N LEU A 162 -12.84 -10.36 -5.20
CA LEU A 162 -12.80 -9.07 -5.89
C LEU A 162 -13.03 -7.95 -4.86
N LEU A 163 -12.03 -7.10 -4.70
CA LEU A 163 -12.15 -5.87 -3.91
C LEU A 163 -12.58 -4.72 -4.82
N GLN A 164 -13.61 -3.98 -4.39
CA GLN A 164 -14.10 -2.80 -5.07
C GLN A 164 -14.17 -1.62 -4.10
N SER A 165 -14.02 -0.40 -4.63
CA SER A 165 -14.27 0.85 -3.90
C SER A 165 -15.39 1.63 -4.56
N SER A 166 -16.20 2.32 -3.79
CA SER A 166 -17.19 3.29 -4.26
C SER A 166 -16.69 4.71 -4.05
N GLY A 167 -16.81 5.55 -5.07
CA GLY A 167 -16.64 7.00 -4.96
C GLY A 167 -17.72 7.71 -5.76
N ASN A 168 -18.42 8.66 -5.15
CA ASN A 168 -19.56 9.37 -5.75
C ASN A 168 -20.67 8.42 -6.26
N GLY A 169 -20.90 7.31 -5.55
CA GLY A 169 -21.90 6.31 -5.93
C GLY A 169 -21.49 5.37 -7.07
N VAL A 170 -20.27 5.50 -7.60
CA VAL A 170 -19.74 4.64 -8.67
C VAL A 170 -18.75 3.64 -8.10
N TRP A 171 -19.07 2.36 -8.26
CA TRP A 171 -18.19 1.25 -7.90
C TRP A 171 -17.10 1.05 -8.95
N ARG A 172 -15.88 0.83 -8.48
CA ARG A 172 -14.70 0.51 -9.31
C ARG A 172 -14.01 -0.73 -8.78
N ASN A 173 -13.65 -1.62 -9.70
CA ASN A 173 -12.85 -2.80 -9.39
C ASN A 173 -11.42 -2.35 -9.07
N LEU A 174 -10.91 -2.76 -7.91
CA LEU A 174 -9.54 -2.47 -7.50
C LEU A 174 -8.63 -3.61 -7.93
N TYR A 175 -8.84 -4.78 -7.37
CA TYR A 175 -8.06 -5.96 -7.70
C TYR A 175 -8.78 -7.26 -7.38
N GLU A 176 -8.39 -8.32 -8.09
CA GLU A 176 -8.78 -9.70 -7.84
C GLU A 176 -7.63 -10.48 -7.19
N PHE A 177 -7.92 -11.37 -6.25
CA PHE A 177 -6.91 -12.25 -5.65
C PHE A 177 -7.54 -13.55 -5.17
N ASN A 178 -6.70 -14.55 -4.90
CA ASN A 178 -7.11 -15.76 -4.20
C ASN A 178 -6.17 -16.02 -3.02
N LEU A 179 -6.47 -17.03 -2.20
CA LEU A 179 -5.69 -17.34 -0.99
C LEU A 179 -4.49 -18.25 -1.26
N CYS A 180 -4.04 -18.37 -2.52
CA CYS A 180 -2.82 -19.09 -2.83
C CYS A 180 -1.63 -18.34 -2.22
N ARG A 181 -1.00 -18.98 -1.24
CA ARG A 181 0.19 -18.45 -0.56
C ARG A 181 1.28 -18.20 -1.59
N GLN A 182 1.85 -17.00 -1.56
CA GLN A 182 3.03 -16.66 -2.33
C GLN A 182 4.25 -16.63 -1.41
N GLU A 183 5.37 -17.10 -1.93
CA GLU A 183 6.68 -16.87 -1.34
C GLU A 183 7.18 -15.48 -1.75
N TRP A 184 8.11 -14.94 -0.99
CA TRP A 184 8.63 -13.60 -1.26
C TRP A 184 9.32 -13.51 -2.64
N VAL A 185 9.99 -14.58 -3.05
CA VAL A 185 10.66 -14.72 -4.36
C VAL A 185 9.67 -14.69 -5.53
N ASP A 186 8.41 -15.10 -5.33
CA ASP A 186 7.39 -15.12 -6.40
C ASP A 186 7.05 -13.70 -6.90
N PHE A 187 7.40 -12.67 -6.13
CA PHE A 187 7.20 -11.28 -6.53
C PHE A 187 8.34 -10.73 -7.40
N GLU A 188 9.46 -11.44 -7.57
CA GLU A 188 10.59 -10.98 -8.41
C GLU A 188 10.16 -10.66 -9.86
N PRO A 189 9.44 -11.55 -10.57
CA PRO A 189 9.03 -11.26 -11.96
C PRO A 189 8.06 -10.08 -12.05
N ALA A 190 7.11 -10.01 -11.11
CA ALA A 190 6.13 -8.94 -11.06
C ALA A 190 6.75 -7.58 -10.72
N ASN A 191 7.69 -7.56 -9.76
CA ASN A 191 8.51 -6.39 -9.45
C ASN A 191 9.29 -5.95 -10.69
N TYR A 192 10.03 -6.86 -11.33
CA TYR A 192 10.82 -6.49 -12.49
C TYR A 192 9.96 -5.88 -13.61
N LEU A 193 8.79 -6.48 -13.89
CA LEU A 193 7.82 -5.94 -14.84
C LEU A 193 7.35 -4.54 -14.43
N ASN A 194 6.93 -4.36 -13.17
CA ASN A 194 6.46 -3.08 -12.67
C ASN A 194 7.55 -2.00 -12.69
N SER A 195 8.80 -2.37 -12.45
CA SER A 195 9.94 -1.46 -12.33
C SER A 195 10.63 -1.14 -13.67
N THR A 196 10.41 -1.92 -14.73
CA THR A 196 11.20 -1.78 -15.98
C THR A 196 10.38 -1.78 -17.26
N HIS A 197 9.20 -2.38 -17.27
CA HIS A 197 8.44 -2.52 -18.51
C HIS A 197 7.91 -1.15 -18.97
N PRO A 198 8.10 -0.75 -20.24
CA PRO A 198 7.70 0.58 -20.74
C PRO A 198 6.21 0.87 -20.59
N ASP A 199 5.36 -0.16 -20.60
CA ASP A 199 3.91 -0.05 -20.37
C ASP A 199 3.50 -0.05 -18.89
N SER A 200 4.45 -0.13 -17.96
CA SER A 200 4.15 0.02 -16.54
C SER A 200 3.87 1.49 -16.23
N ILE A 201 2.75 1.80 -15.58
CA ILE A 201 2.45 3.17 -15.13
C ILE A 201 3.54 3.71 -14.20
N PHE A 202 4.21 2.82 -13.46
CA PHE A 202 5.29 3.20 -12.56
C PHE A 202 6.57 3.59 -13.30
N VAL A 203 6.73 3.18 -14.56
CA VAL A 203 7.81 3.62 -15.44
C VAL A 203 7.39 4.90 -16.19
N GLN A 204 6.12 4.99 -16.59
CA GLN A 204 5.62 6.11 -17.38
C GLN A 204 5.40 7.41 -16.61
N SER A 205 5.11 7.34 -15.30
CA SER A 205 4.79 8.52 -14.50
C SER A 205 5.25 8.39 -13.06
N LEU A 206 5.62 9.51 -12.45
CA LEU A 206 5.80 9.65 -11.01
C LEU A 206 4.44 9.52 -10.33
N ILE A 207 4.29 8.60 -9.39
CA ILE A 207 3.08 8.38 -8.62
C ILE A 207 3.46 8.41 -7.15
N VAL A 208 2.91 9.36 -6.40
CA VAL A 208 3.06 9.43 -4.94
C VAL A 208 1.69 9.58 -4.31
N VAL A 209 1.40 8.77 -3.30
CA VAL A 209 0.12 8.77 -2.60
C VAL A 209 0.36 8.74 -1.10
N LEU A 210 -0.35 9.58 -0.36
CA LEU A 210 -0.39 9.54 1.09
C LEU A 210 -1.82 9.64 1.58
N GLN A 211 -2.24 8.73 2.46
CA GLN A 211 -3.54 8.84 3.10
C GLN A 211 -3.47 9.94 4.16
N THR A 212 -4.55 10.69 4.33
CA THR A 212 -4.68 11.70 5.40
C THR A 212 -5.92 11.39 6.24
N PRO A 213 -6.06 11.86 7.49
CA PRO A 213 -7.21 11.46 8.32
C PRO A 213 -8.58 11.61 7.63
N GLY A 214 -8.79 12.72 6.90
CA GLY A 214 -10.02 13.00 6.17
C GLY A 214 -9.94 12.86 4.65
N GLY A 215 -8.88 12.24 4.11
CA GLY A 215 -8.63 12.29 2.68
C GLY A 215 -7.43 11.49 2.17
N LYS A 216 -6.88 11.96 1.06
CA LYS A 216 -5.61 11.52 0.48
C LYS A 216 -4.99 12.63 -0.36
N LEU A 217 -3.67 12.59 -0.43
CA LEU A 217 -2.87 13.38 -1.34
C LEU A 217 -2.35 12.47 -2.44
N VAL A 218 -2.41 12.94 -3.69
CA VAL A 218 -1.96 12.20 -4.86
C VAL A 218 -1.13 13.13 -5.73
N LEU A 219 0.07 12.72 -6.08
CA LEU A 219 0.87 13.34 -7.12
C LEU A 219 0.99 12.34 -8.27
N ASN A 220 0.60 12.74 -9.48
CA ASN A 220 0.76 11.96 -10.70
C ASN A 220 1.46 12.83 -11.76
N GLY A 221 2.72 12.54 -12.05
CA GLY A 221 3.58 13.39 -12.85
C GLY A 221 3.76 14.75 -12.16
N ASP A 222 3.21 15.78 -12.78
CA ASP A 222 3.16 17.16 -12.29
C ASP A 222 1.78 17.56 -11.74
N CYS A 223 0.79 16.66 -11.78
CA CYS A 223 -0.55 16.91 -11.29
C CYS A 223 -0.66 16.52 -9.81
N PHE A 224 -0.81 17.51 -8.94
CA PHE A 224 -1.10 17.31 -7.52
C PHE A 224 -2.59 17.42 -7.24
N LYS A 225 -3.11 16.45 -6.51
CA LYS A 225 -4.52 16.36 -6.11
C LYS A 225 -4.62 16.17 -4.60
N SER A 226 -5.40 17.04 -3.96
CA SER A 226 -5.83 16.89 -2.57
C SER A 226 -7.29 16.49 -2.57
N VAL A 227 -7.60 15.31 -2.03
CA VAL A 227 -8.97 14.80 -1.95
C VAL A 227 -9.37 14.71 -0.49
N THR A 228 -10.46 15.37 -0.12
CA THR A 228 -11.15 15.22 1.16
C THR A 228 -12.56 14.71 0.92
N GLN A 229 -13.34 14.48 1.98
CA GLN A 229 -14.74 14.11 1.87
C GLN A 229 -15.60 15.18 1.16
N GLU A 230 -15.23 16.46 1.27
CA GLU A 230 -16.03 17.59 0.79
C GLU A 230 -15.51 18.17 -0.52
N LEU A 231 -14.21 18.05 -0.77
CA LEU A 231 -13.52 18.77 -1.84
C LEU A 231 -12.46 17.91 -2.50
N ALA A 232 -12.33 18.07 -3.81
CA ALA A 232 -11.16 17.61 -4.56
C ALA A 232 -10.53 18.82 -5.24
N GLU A 233 -9.33 19.20 -4.81
CA GLU A 233 -8.51 20.23 -5.44
C GLU A 233 -7.47 19.56 -6.33
N GLU A 234 -7.22 20.15 -7.49
CA GLU A 234 -6.26 19.64 -8.46
C GLU A 234 -5.48 20.82 -9.06
N VAL A 235 -4.16 20.70 -9.11
CA VAL A 235 -3.25 21.72 -9.61
C VAL A 235 -2.10 21.08 -10.38
N THR A 236 -1.74 21.68 -11.52
CA THR A 236 -0.53 21.32 -12.26
C THR A 236 0.64 22.13 -11.72
N LEU A 237 1.74 21.46 -11.42
CA LEU A 237 2.91 22.01 -10.77
C LEU A 237 4.07 22.17 -11.77
N SER A 238 4.91 23.16 -11.55
CA SER A 238 6.26 23.20 -12.11
C SER A 238 7.17 22.15 -11.45
N ARG A 239 8.37 21.95 -12.01
CA ARG A 239 9.35 20.99 -11.46
C ARG A 239 9.78 21.37 -10.05
N GLU A 240 10.02 22.65 -9.81
CA GLU A 240 10.41 23.18 -8.50
C GLU A 240 9.30 22.95 -7.46
N GLU A 241 8.05 23.18 -7.85
CA GLU A 241 6.88 22.95 -6.99
C GLU A 241 6.67 21.45 -6.69
N VAL A 242 6.94 20.55 -7.65
CA VAL A 242 6.92 19.10 -7.39
C VAL A 242 7.90 18.73 -6.28
N SER A 243 9.14 19.22 -6.35
CA SER A 243 10.14 18.94 -5.31
C SER A 243 9.71 19.47 -3.93
N ALA A 244 9.13 20.68 -3.88
CA ALA A 244 8.64 21.26 -2.64
C ALA A 244 7.47 20.43 -2.07
N ILE A 245 6.52 20.02 -2.90
CA ILE A 245 5.36 19.23 -2.49
C ILE A 245 5.78 17.83 -1.98
N LEU A 246 6.76 17.18 -2.61
CA LEU A 246 7.31 15.91 -2.12
C LEU A 246 7.83 16.03 -0.68
N GLU A 247 8.56 17.09 -0.36
CA GLU A 247 9.07 17.30 0.98
C GLU A 247 7.97 17.73 1.98
N GLU A 248 7.21 18.77 1.63
CA GLU A 248 6.25 19.41 2.54
C GLU A 248 5.02 18.55 2.83
N LYS A 249 4.52 17.82 1.81
CA LYS A 249 3.24 17.12 1.89
C LYS A 249 3.40 15.61 2.01
N PHE A 250 4.44 15.04 1.39
CA PHE A 250 4.67 13.59 1.38
C PHE A 250 5.79 13.14 2.32
N PHE A 251 6.49 14.08 2.98
CA PHE A 251 7.63 13.80 3.87
C PHE A 251 8.81 13.13 3.15
N LEU A 252 8.90 13.30 1.82
CA LEU A 252 9.95 12.73 0.98
C LEU A 252 10.99 13.80 0.66
N ARG A 253 12.11 13.75 1.37
CA ARG A 253 13.25 14.63 1.04
C ARG A 253 14.00 14.11 -0.18
N HIS A 254 14.44 15.05 -1.01
CA HIS A 254 15.45 14.75 -2.01
C HIS A 254 16.74 14.34 -1.29
N GLN A 255 17.11 13.07 -1.37
CA GLN A 255 18.46 12.65 -0.98
C GLN A 255 19.37 12.93 -2.19
N PRO A 256 20.45 13.71 -2.02
CA PRO A 256 21.41 13.98 -3.09
C PRO A 256 22.11 12.71 -3.58
#